data_AF-A0A2N5A505-F1
#
_entry.id   AF-A0A2N5A505-F1
#
_cell.length_a   1.000
_cell.length_b   1.000
_cell.length_c   1.000
_cell.angle_alpha   90.00
_cell.angle_beta   90.00
_cell.angle_gamma   90.00
#
_symmetry.space_group_name_H-M   'P 1'
#
loop_
_entity.id
_entity.type
_entity.pdbx_description
1 polymer ?
#
loop_
_entity_poly.entity_id
_entity_poly.type
_entity_poly.pdbx_seq_one_letter_code
_entity_poly.pdbx_strand_id
1 'polypeptide(L)'
;QLAAWLGLVPRQHSSGGKQVLLGISKRGDTYLRTLLIHGARAVLQSAKHKQDAVSSWANQLMARRNNNIASVALANKNARTVWALLAKEREYCAPIISA
;
A
#
# COMPACT_ATOMS: atom_id res chain seq x y z
N GLN A 1 1.55 -8.54 -9.05
CA GLN A 1 1.20 -9.93 -8.67
C GLN A 1 1.36 -10.14 -7.16
N LEU A 2 2.51 -9.81 -6.56
CA LEU A 2 2.73 -9.92 -5.10
C LEU A 2 1.65 -9.27 -4.21
N ALA A 3 1.28 -8.01 -4.46
CA ALA A 3 0.27 -7.31 -3.64
C ALA A 3 -1.10 -8.02 -3.62
N ALA A 4 -1.47 -8.67 -4.73
CA ALA A 4 -2.70 -9.44 -4.82
C ALA A 4 -2.62 -10.75 -4.04
N TRP A 5 -1.46 -11.42 -4.12
CA TRP A 5 -1.18 -12.62 -3.34
C TRP A 5 -1.19 -12.34 -1.83
N LEU A 6 -0.64 -11.20 -1.38
CA LEU A 6 -0.70 -10.76 0.03
C LEU A 6 -2.11 -10.33 0.49
N GLY A 7 -3.08 -10.26 -0.43
CA GLY A 7 -4.44 -9.83 -0.13
C GLY A 7 -4.56 -8.35 0.21
N LEU A 8 -3.64 -7.50 -0.29
CA LEU A 8 -3.63 -6.03 -0.10
C LEU A 8 -4.41 -5.29 -1.20
N VAL A 9 -5.07 -6.01 -2.10
CA VAL A 9 -5.88 -5.46 -3.20
C VAL A 9 -7.36 -5.79 -3.01
N PRO A 10 -8.27 -4.99 -3.58
CA PRO A 10 -9.69 -5.35 -3.66
C PRO A 10 -9.89 -6.71 -4.33
N ARG A 11 -10.84 -7.51 -3.83
CA ARG A 11 -11.29 -8.72 -4.51
C ARG A 11 -12.02 -8.33 -5.79
N GLN A 12 -11.72 -9.02 -6.88
CA GLN A 12 -12.38 -8.81 -8.16
C GLN A 12 -13.39 -9.93 -8.44
N HIS A 13 -14.61 -9.59 -8.86
CA HIS A 13 -15.63 -10.53 -9.32
C HIS A 13 -16.27 -10.03 -10.61
N SER A 14 -15.54 -10.17 -11.72
CA SER A 14 -15.91 -9.60 -13.02
C SER A 14 -16.43 -10.67 -13.96
N SER A 15 -17.51 -10.39 -14.69
CA SER A 15 -18.07 -11.25 -15.75
C SER A 15 -18.60 -10.38 -16.89
N GLY A 16 -18.65 -10.92 -18.11
CA GLY A 16 -19.26 -10.25 -19.27
C GLY A 16 -18.76 -8.82 -19.53
N GLY A 17 -17.46 -8.56 -19.34
CA GLY A 17 -16.86 -7.23 -19.54
C GLY A 17 -17.11 -6.21 -18.41
N LYS A 18 -17.89 -6.55 -17.38
CA LYS A 18 -18.13 -5.66 -16.22
C LYS A 18 -17.11 -5.92 -15.12
N GLN A 19 -16.33 -4.89 -14.78
CA GLN A 19 -15.39 -4.95 -13.66
C GLN A 19 -16.09 -4.59 -12.35
N VAL A 20 -16.14 -5.55 -11.41
CA VAL A 20 -16.65 -5.33 -10.05
C VAL A 20 -15.52 -5.55 -9.05
N LEU A 21 -15.19 -4.50 -8.30
CA LEU A 21 -14.26 -4.53 -7.18
C LEU A 21 -15.05 -4.56 -5.87
N LEU A 22 -14.72 -5.51 -5.01
CA LEU A 22 -15.31 -5.71 -3.70
C LEU A 22 -14.37 -5.19 -2.60
N GLY A 23 -14.61 -5.60 -1.36
CA GLY A 23 -13.69 -5.33 -0.25
C GLY A 23 -12.28 -5.90 -0.45
N ILE A 24 -11.37 -5.56 0.45
CA ILE A 24 -10.00 -6.09 0.47
C ILE A 24 -10.04 -7.62 0.48
N SER A 25 -9.30 -8.23 -0.44
CA SER A 25 -9.36 -9.67 -0.69
C SER A 25 -9.02 -10.51 0.52
N LYS A 26 -8.06 -10.07 1.35
CA LYS A 26 -7.56 -10.78 2.54
C LYS A 26 -7.08 -12.23 2.26
N ARG A 27 -6.90 -12.62 1.00
CA ARG A 27 -6.33 -13.91 0.60
C ARG A 27 -4.80 -13.94 0.75
N GLY A 28 -4.23 -15.15 0.76
CA GLY A 28 -2.79 -15.42 0.91
C GLY A 28 -2.24 -15.24 2.33
N ASP A 29 -0.97 -14.87 2.44
CA ASP A 29 -0.24 -14.90 3.71
C ASP A 29 -0.74 -13.82 4.70
N THR A 30 -1.31 -14.29 5.81
CA THR A 30 -1.85 -13.41 6.86
C THR A 30 -0.74 -12.77 7.68
N TYR A 31 0.37 -13.46 7.92
CA TYR A 31 1.47 -12.96 8.72
C TYR A 31 2.19 -11.81 8.01
N LEU A 32 2.60 -12.01 6.75
CA LEU A 32 3.23 -10.98 5.93
C LEU A 32 2.32 -9.77 5.74
N ARG A 33 1.03 -9.99 5.48
CA ARG A 33 0.05 -8.89 5.41
C ARG A 33 -0.01 -8.11 6.72
N THR A 34 -0.04 -8.81 7.86
CA THR A 34 -0.08 -8.18 9.18
C THR A 34 1.14 -7.31 9.39
N LEU A 35 2.34 -7.84 9.14
CA LEU A 35 3.59 -7.09 9.26
C LEU A 35 3.61 -5.84 8.38
N LEU A 36 3.21 -5.96 7.10
CA LEU A 36 3.18 -4.82 6.18
C LEU A 36 2.19 -3.74 6.61
N ILE A 37 1.01 -4.12 7.12
CA ILE A 37 0.01 -3.16 7.61
C ILE A 37 0.49 -2.49 8.91
N HIS A 38 1.10 -3.23 9.83
CA HIS A 38 1.64 -2.66 11.06
C HIS A 38 2.82 -1.71 10.78
N GLY A 39 3.74 -2.09 9.89
CA GLY A 39 4.82 -1.22 9.44
C GLY A 39 4.28 0.05 8.79
N ALA A 40 3.27 -0.06 7.91
CA ALA A 40 2.61 1.10 7.33
C ALA A 40 1.97 2.01 8.40
N ARG A 41 1.31 1.44 9.42
CA ARG A 41 0.72 2.21 10.52
C ARG A 41 1.80 2.98 11.32
N ALA A 42 2.95 2.38 11.59
CA ALA A 42 4.08 3.05 12.24
C ALA A 42 4.60 4.23 11.38
N VAL A 43 4.75 4.03 10.07
CA VAL A 43 5.14 5.10 9.14
C VAL A 43 4.13 6.25 9.16
N LEU A 44 2.83 5.97 9.07
CA LEU A 44 1.78 6.99 9.12
C LEU A 44 1.78 7.78 10.43
N GLN A 45 2.06 7.12 11.55
CA GLN A 45 2.18 7.81 12.83
C GLN A 45 3.36 8.79 12.83
N SER A 46 4.48 8.42 12.20
CA SER A 46 5.64 9.31 12.04
C SER A 46 5.43 10.44 11.01
N ALA A 47 4.58 10.21 9.99
CA ALA A 47 4.34 11.13 8.88
C ALA A 47 3.63 12.43 9.29
N LYS A 48 2.94 12.44 10.44
CA LYS A 48 2.24 13.63 10.97
C LYS A 48 3.18 14.82 11.21
N HIS A 49 4.47 14.56 11.41
CA HIS A 49 5.48 15.57 11.72
C HIS A 49 6.46 15.81 10.57
N LYS A 50 6.20 15.24 9.37
CA LYS A 50 7.09 15.33 8.22
C LYS A 50 6.41 16.02 7.03
N GLN A 51 7.22 16.73 6.24
CA GLN A 51 6.78 17.49 5.06
C GLN A 51 7.18 16.84 3.74
N ASP A 52 7.74 15.62 3.74
CA ASP A 52 8.09 14.92 2.50
C ASP A 52 6.85 14.56 1.68
N ALA A 53 7.02 14.41 0.36
CA ALA A 53 5.92 14.14 -0.57
C ALA A 53 5.10 12.88 -0.21
N VAL A 54 5.76 11.85 0.34
CA VAL A 54 5.09 10.62 0.78
C VAL A 54 4.25 10.89 2.02
N SER A 55 4.81 11.60 3.02
CA SER A 55 4.08 12.01 4.21
C SER A 55 2.93 12.96 3.88
N SER A 56 3.09 13.90 2.94
CA SER A 56 2.01 14.80 2.48
C SER A 56 0.86 14.00 1.86
N TRP A 57 1.15 13.09 0.92
CA TRP A 57 0.14 12.19 0.33
C TRP A 57 -0.56 11.35 1.41
N ALA A 58 0.21 10.80 2.35
CA ALA A 58 -0.30 9.99 3.44
C ALA A 58 -1.23 10.80 4.36
N ASN A 59 -0.84 12.01 4.74
CA ASN A 59 -1.62 12.93 5.57
C ASN A 59 -2.93 13.32 4.88
N GLN A 60 -2.88 13.65 3.58
CA GLN A 60 -4.09 13.93 2.78
C GLN A 60 -5.03 12.72 2.71
N LEU A 61 -4.48 11.51 2.56
CA LEU A 61 -5.29 10.29 2.50
C LEU A 61 -5.93 9.96 3.86
N MET A 62 -5.20 10.15 4.96
CA MET A 62 -5.74 10.02 6.31
C MET A 62 -6.89 11.00 6.55
N ALA A 63 -6.73 12.25 6.13
CA ALA A 63 -7.76 13.29 6.25
C ALA A 63 -9.03 12.97 5.44
N ARG A 64 -8.88 12.45 4.20
CA ARG A 64 -10.02 12.17 3.31
C ARG A 64 -10.80 10.89 3.66
N ARG A 65 -10.17 9.90 4.31
CA ARG A 65 -10.78 8.58 4.51
C ARG A 65 -10.71 8.13 5.97
N ASN A 66 -9.53 7.68 6.40
CA ASN A 66 -9.16 7.35 7.80
C ASN A 66 -7.79 6.65 7.82
N ASN A 67 -7.25 6.47 9.02
CA ASN A 67 -5.93 5.85 9.26
C ASN A 67 -5.84 4.39 8.79
N ASN A 68 -6.92 3.60 8.91
CA ASN A 68 -6.90 2.19 8.54
C ASN A 68 -6.82 2.01 7.02
N ILE A 69 -7.61 2.79 6.28
CA ILE A 69 -7.56 2.82 4.81
C ILE A 69 -6.20 3.31 4.34
N ALA A 70 -5.68 4.39 4.95
CA ALA A 70 -4.34 4.89 4.62
C ALA A 70 -3.24 3.83 4.89
N SER A 71 -3.35 3.08 6.00
CA SER A 71 -2.38 2.03 6.34
C SER A 71 -2.36 0.93 5.28
N VAL A 72 -3.53 0.45 4.85
CA VAL A 72 -3.63 -0.58 3.80
C VAL A 72 -3.14 -0.03 2.46
N ALA A 73 -3.46 1.22 2.13
CA ALA A 73 -3.01 1.84 0.89
C ALA A 73 -1.48 1.99 0.83
N LEU A 74 -0.86 2.43 1.92
CA LEU A 74 0.60 2.53 2.02
C LEU A 74 1.26 1.14 1.96
N ALA A 75 0.71 0.14 2.67
CA ALA A 75 1.18 -1.24 2.58
C ALA A 75 1.11 -1.78 1.14
N ASN A 76 0.02 -1.50 0.41
CA ASN A 76 -0.13 -1.88 -0.99
C ASN A 76 0.92 -1.17 -1.90
N LYS A 77 1.16 0.13 -1.69
CA LYS A 77 2.21 0.88 -2.41
C LYS A 77 3.61 0.28 -2.16
N ASN A 78 3.91 -0.06 -0.91
CA ASN A 78 5.17 -0.71 -0.53
C ASN A 78 5.30 -2.09 -1.17
N ALA A 79 4.26 -2.92 -1.12
CA ALA A 79 4.28 -4.26 -1.74
C ALA A 79 4.52 -4.19 -3.26
N ARG A 80 3.96 -3.18 -3.94
CA ARG A 80 4.21 -2.96 -5.38
C ARG A 80 5.65 -2.51 -5.65
N THR A 81 6.21 -1.68 -4.77
CA THR A 81 7.61 -1.24 -4.85
C THR A 81 8.56 -2.41 -4.64
N VAL A 82 8.39 -3.17 -3.55
CA VAL A 82 9.17 -4.39 -3.26
C VAL A 82 9.13 -5.37 -4.42
N TRP A 83 7.95 -5.61 -4.99
CA TRP A 83 7.83 -6.47 -6.17
C TRP A 83 8.64 -5.96 -7.37
N ALA A 84 8.59 -4.65 -7.65
CA ALA A 84 9.34 -4.06 -8.75
C ALA A 84 10.86 -4.16 -8.54
N LEU A 85 11.33 -4.01 -7.30
CA LEU A 85 12.74 -4.18 -6.94
C LEU A 85 13.19 -5.63 -7.12
N LEU A 86 12.46 -6.58 -6.52
CA LEU A 86 12.79 -8.02 -6.58
C LEU A 86 12.72 -8.57 -8.01
N ALA A 87 11.68 -8.22 -8.77
CA ALA A 87 11.50 -8.72 -10.13
C ALA A 87 12.48 -8.12 -11.15
N LYS A 88 13.20 -7.05 -10.78
CA LYS A 88 14.18 -6.38 -11.63
C LYS A 88 15.59 -6.42 -11.05
N GLU A 89 15.79 -7.08 -9.92
CA GLU A 89 17.06 -7.12 -9.17
C GLU A 89 17.66 -5.73 -8.98
N ARG A 90 16.81 -4.76 -8.60
CA ARG A 90 17.24 -3.37 -8.37
C ARG A 90 17.26 -3.05 -6.90
N GLU A 91 18.19 -2.18 -6.54
CA GLU A 91 18.21 -1.56 -5.22
C GLU A 91 17.11 -0.49 -5.09
N TYR A 92 16.69 -0.26 -3.84
CA TYR A 92 15.72 0.79 -3.56
C TYR A 92 16.39 2.16 -3.69
N CYS A 93 16.01 2.90 -4.72
CA CYS A 93 16.31 4.33 -4.83
C CYS A 93 15.12 5.12 -4.25
N ALA A 94 15.36 5.86 -3.17
CA ALA A 94 14.36 6.79 -2.67
C ALA A 94 14.00 7.79 -3.77
N PRO A 95 12.70 8.08 -4.01
CA PRO A 95 12.31 9.03 -5.04
C PRO A 95 12.95 10.39 -4.75
N ILE A 96 13.59 10.99 -5.76
CA ILE A 96 14.15 12.34 -5.66
C ILE A 96 12.97 13.29 -5.44
N ILE A 97 12.91 13.90 -4.27
CA ILE A 97 11.85 14.82 -3.88
C ILE A 97 12.22 16.18 -4.49
N SER A 98 11.54 16.61 -5.57
CA SER A 98 11.56 18.02 -5.94
C SER A 98 10.72 18.79 -4.93
N ALA A 99 11.35 19.80 -4.31
CA ALA A 99 10.71 20.71 -3.37
C ALA A 99 9.51 21.46 -3.99
#